data_AF-A0AAV6HG78-F1
#
_entry.id   AF-A0AAV6HG78-F1
#
_cell.length_a   1.000
_cell.length_b   1.000
_cell.length_c   1.000
_cell.angle_alpha   90.00
_cell.angle_beta   90.00
_cell.angle_gamma   90.00
#
_symmetry.space_group_name_H-M   'P 1'
#
loop_
_entity.id
_entity.type
_entity.pdbx_description
1 polymer ?
#
loop_
_entity_poly.entity_id
_entity_poly.type
_entity_poly.pdbx_seq_one_letter_code
_entity_poly.pdbx_strand_id
1 'polypeptide(L)'
;MLLMDEPSDQKQFSVKMPADLLASDSKESADMENKTNGSVETKNTVENGQFPDPSEWAVTDVVDYFKAAGFEEQADAFKDQEIDGKSLLLMTRNDVLTGLSIKLGPALKIYEYHVKLLQTQHLKTNAA
;
A
#
# COMPACT_ATOMS: atom_id res chain seq x y z
N MET A 1 -14.36 -50.22 16.71
CA MET A 1 -13.03 -49.58 16.59
C MET A 1 -13.07 -48.74 15.32
N LEU A 2 -13.01 -47.42 15.51
CA LEU A 2 -12.81 -46.33 14.55
C LEU A 2 -13.84 -46.13 13.42
N LEU A 3 -14.78 -45.22 13.71
CA LEU A 3 -15.29 -44.22 12.76
C LEU A 3 -14.13 -43.62 11.95
N MET A 4 -14.28 -43.56 10.63
CA MET A 4 -13.48 -42.67 9.79
C MET A 4 -14.41 -41.62 9.18
N ASP A 5 -14.05 -40.40 9.52
CA ASP A 5 -14.69 -39.11 9.29
C ASP A 5 -14.81 -38.77 7.80
N GLU A 6 -15.93 -38.17 7.40
CA GLU A 6 -16.17 -37.54 6.10
C GLU A 6 -15.22 -36.35 5.87
N PRO A 7 -14.54 -36.24 4.72
CA PRO A 7 -13.76 -35.05 4.42
C PRO A 7 -14.68 -33.86 4.10
N SER A 8 -14.66 -32.89 5.02
CA SER A 8 -15.40 -31.62 4.96
C SER A 8 -15.12 -30.81 3.69
N ASP A 9 -16.21 -30.37 3.05
CA ASP A 9 -16.24 -29.34 2.01
C ASP A 9 -15.38 -28.12 2.39
N GLN A 10 -14.31 -27.87 1.63
CA GLN A 10 -13.67 -26.57 1.61
C GLN A 10 -14.55 -25.60 0.84
N LYS A 11 -15.46 -24.95 1.57
CA LYS A 11 -16.30 -23.87 1.04
C LYS A 11 -15.41 -22.67 0.70
N GLN A 12 -15.17 -22.48 -0.58
CA GLN A 12 -14.52 -21.29 -1.13
C GLN A 12 -15.32 -20.05 -0.73
N PHE A 13 -14.78 -19.22 0.19
CA PHE A 13 -15.35 -17.92 0.52
C PHE A 13 -15.15 -16.97 -0.67
N SER A 14 -16.12 -16.96 -1.59
CA SER A 14 -16.24 -15.90 -2.60
C SER A 14 -16.84 -14.68 -1.90
N VAL A 15 -15.99 -13.80 -1.38
CA VAL A 15 -16.42 -12.47 -0.92
C VAL A 15 -16.61 -11.60 -2.16
N LYS A 16 -17.85 -11.54 -2.63
CA LYS A 16 -18.26 -10.65 -3.70
C LYS A 16 -18.50 -9.26 -3.08
N MET A 17 -17.57 -8.33 -3.30
CA MET A 17 -17.69 -6.93 -2.85
C MET A 17 -18.82 -6.23 -3.63
N PRO A 18 -19.69 -5.45 -2.98
CA PRO A 18 -20.73 -4.68 -3.66
C PRO A 18 -20.13 -3.46 -4.40
N ALA A 19 -20.70 -3.13 -5.56
CA ALA A 19 -20.26 -2.03 -6.43
C ALA A 19 -20.81 -0.65 -6.02
N ASP A 20 -21.50 -0.55 -4.87
CA ASP A 20 -22.36 0.60 -4.56
C ASP A 20 -21.71 1.68 -3.67
N LEU A 21 -20.37 1.77 -3.62
CA LEU A 21 -19.69 2.87 -2.91
C LEU A 21 -19.42 4.11 -3.77
N LEU A 22 -20.23 4.32 -4.82
CA LEU A 22 -20.16 5.49 -5.70
C LEU A 22 -21.47 6.28 -5.66
N ALA A 23 -21.71 6.98 -4.55
CA ALA A 23 -22.64 8.11 -4.54
C ALA A 23 -22.34 9.05 -3.37
N SER A 24 -21.69 10.18 -3.66
CA SER A 24 -22.17 11.48 -3.17
C SER A 24 -21.59 12.60 -4.04
N ASP A 25 -22.48 13.52 -4.40
CA ASP A 25 -22.38 14.55 -5.42
C ASP A 25 -22.10 15.92 -4.74
N SER A 26 -21.08 16.61 -5.25
CA SER A 26 -20.80 18.05 -5.41
C SER A 26 -21.36 19.16 -4.51
N LYS A 27 -20.47 20.09 -4.08
CA LYS A 27 -20.36 21.56 -4.43
C LYS A 27 -19.58 22.35 -3.36
N GLU A 28 -18.39 22.92 -3.66
CA GLU A 28 -18.05 24.28 -4.23
C GLU A 28 -17.92 25.37 -3.12
N SER A 29 -16.89 26.25 -3.00
CA SER A 29 -16.30 27.20 -3.98
C SER A 29 -14.99 27.91 -3.54
N ALA A 30 -14.27 28.44 -4.54
CA ALA A 30 -13.51 29.71 -4.66
C ALA A 30 -12.09 29.95 -4.06
N ASP A 31 -11.10 29.85 -4.98
CA ASP A 31 -10.08 30.84 -5.43
C ASP A 31 -9.18 31.65 -4.45
N MET A 32 -7.85 31.53 -4.62
CA MET A 32 -6.95 32.66 -4.91
C MET A 32 -5.54 32.22 -5.36
N GLU A 33 -5.07 32.83 -6.46
CA GLU A 33 -3.83 32.61 -7.19
C GLU A 33 -2.63 33.35 -6.54
N ASN A 34 -1.46 32.71 -6.39
CA ASN A 34 -0.19 33.41 -6.61
C ASN A 34 0.95 32.47 -7.05
N LYS A 35 1.50 32.81 -8.22
CA LYS A 35 2.65 32.21 -8.89
C LYS A 35 3.94 32.50 -8.12
N THR A 36 4.82 31.50 -7.95
CA THR A 36 6.26 31.67 -8.21
C THR A 36 6.90 30.33 -8.58
N ASN A 37 7.76 30.40 -9.59
CA ASN A 37 8.41 29.28 -10.26
C ASN A 37 9.56 28.71 -9.42
N GLY A 38 9.63 27.39 -9.35
CA GLY A 38 10.79 26.66 -8.84
C GLY A 38 10.73 25.23 -9.35
N SER A 39 11.30 25.03 -10.54
CA SER A 39 11.42 23.74 -11.21
C SER A 39 12.07 22.70 -10.29
N VAL A 40 11.31 21.68 -9.91
CA VAL A 40 11.82 20.34 -9.63
C VAL A 40 10.90 19.38 -10.36
N GLU A 41 11.49 18.66 -11.30
CA GLU A 41 10.81 17.80 -12.27
C GLU A 41 9.92 16.75 -11.59
N THR A 42 8.63 16.92 -11.82
CA THR A 42 7.61 15.87 -11.74
C THR A 42 7.96 14.71 -12.68
N LYS A 43 8.38 13.57 -12.13
CA LYS A 43 8.24 12.22 -12.71
C LYS A 43 8.08 11.27 -11.51
N ASN A 44 6.93 10.63 -11.27
CA ASN A 44 6.36 9.61 -12.15
C ASN A 44 4.83 9.53 -12.02
N THR A 45 4.15 10.02 -13.05
CA THR A 45 2.76 9.70 -13.34
C THR A 45 2.70 8.22 -13.77
N VAL A 46 1.82 7.46 -13.15
CA VAL A 46 1.53 6.05 -13.44
C VAL A 46 1.04 5.86 -14.88
N GLU A 47 1.93 5.43 -15.79
CA GLU A 47 1.53 5.09 -17.18
C GLU A 47 1.57 3.59 -17.50
N ASN A 48 1.87 2.69 -16.55
CA ASN A 48 1.75 1.24 -16.81
C ASN A 48 1.47 0.36 -15.56
N GLY A 49 1.05 0.94 -14.44
CA GLY A 49 0.74 0.19 -13.21
C GLY A 49 1.93 -0.50 -12.54
N GLN A 50 3.14 -0.31 -13.06
CA GLN A 50 4.38 -0.87 -12.52
C GLN A 50 5.14 0.27 -11.83
N PHE A 51 5.17 0.24 -10.50
CA PHE A 51 6.05 1.12 -9.74
C PHE A 51 7.51 0.69 -9.93
N PRO A 52 8.47 1.63 -9.94
CA PRO A 52 9.89 1.30 -9.98
C PRO A 52 10.27 0.44 -8.77
N ASP A 53 11.37 -0.30 -8.90
CA ASP A 53 11.88 -1.15 -7.83
C ASP A 53 12.09 -0.34 -6.53
N PRO A 54 11.55 -0.80 -5.37
CA PRO A 54 11.67 -0.08 -4.10
C PRO A 54 13.07 -0.03 -3.50
N SER A 55 14.03 -0.78 -4.01
CA SER A 55 15.38 -0.89 -3.41
C SER A 55 16.10 0.44 -3.24
N GLU A 56 15.80 1.44 -4.07
CA GLU A 56 16.41 2.77 -4.00
C GLU A 56 15.42 3.87 -3.56
N TRP A 57 14.24 3.49 -3.04
CA TRP A 57 13.29 4.46 -2.51
C TRP A 57 13.81 5.10 -1.21
N ALA A 58 13.76 6.42 -1.16
CA ALA A 58 13.91 7.16 0.08
C ALA A 58 12.61 7.09 0.90
N VAL A 59 12.66 7.55 2.15
CA VAL A 59 11.47 7.64 3.03
C VAL A 59 10.33 8.41 2.36
N THR A 60 10.64 9.48 1.62
CA THR A 60 9.63 10.27 0.89
C THR A 60 8.92 9.46 -0.18
N ASP A 61 9.65 8.61 -0.92
CA ASP A 61 9.05 7.78 -1.98
C ASP A 61 8.12 6.72 -1.40
N VAL A 62 8.49 6.14 -0.23
CA VAL A 62 7.62 5.19 0.51
C VAL A 62 6.33 5.88 0.95
N VAL A 63 6.44 7.09 1.51
CA VAL A 63 5.29 7.88 1.94
C VAL A 63 4.38 8.22 0.76
N ASP A 64 4.95 8.74 -0.34
CA ASP A 64 4.20 9.14 -1.52
C ASP A 64 3.51 7.94 -2.18
N TYR A 65 4.16 6.78 -2.19
CA TYR A 65 3.55 5.52 -2.65
C TYR A 65 2.30 5.18 -1.83
N PHE A 66 2.39 5.17 -0.50
CA PHE A 66 1.25 4.80 0.34
C PHE A 66 0.13 5.85 0.31
N LYS A 67 0.46 7.14 0.15
CA LYS A 67 -0.53 8.19 -0.13
C LYS A 67 -1.26 7.93 -1.44
N ALA A 68 -0.53 7.68 -2.52
CA ALA A 68 -1.10 7.37 -3.84
C ALA A 68 -1.92 6.08 -3.84
N ALA A 69 -1.58 5.11 -2.98
CA ALA A 69 -2.33 3.88 -2.76
C ALA A 69 -3.62 4.06 -1.90
N GLY A 70 -3.90 5.27 -1.41
CA GLY A 70 -5.10 5.58 -0.62
C GLY A 70 -4.93 5.40 0.89
N PHE A 71 -3.70 5.30 1.39
CA PHE A 71 -3.36 5.16 2.81
C PHE A 71 -2.75 6.45 3.38
N GLU A 72 -3.34 7.60 3.05
CA GLU A 72 -2.78 8.92 3.41
C GLU A 72 -2.59 9.10 4.92
N GLU A 73 -3.57 8.71 5.74
CA GLU A 73 -3.49 8.76 7.21
C GLU A 73 -2.39 7.83 7.77
N GLN A 74 -2.08 6.74 7.09
CA GLN A 74 -1.09 5.75 7.55
C GLN A 74 0.31 6.02 7.02
N ALA A 75 0.44 6.77 5.94
CA ALA A 75 1.73 7.07 5.32
C ALA A 75 2.67 7.81 6.27
N ASP A 76 2.13 8.68 7.14
CA ASP A 76 2.92 9.41 8.14
C ASP A 76 3.61 8.47 9.14
N ALA A 77 3.04 7.31 9.44
CA ALA A 77 3.69 6.32 10.30
C ALA A 77 4.98 5.74 9.69
N PHE A 78 5.04 5.58 8.37
CA PHE A 78 6.26 5.18 7.67
C PHE A 78 7.31 6.28 7.73
N LYS A 79 6.89 7.54 7.64
CA LYS A 79 7.76 8.70 7.78
C LYS A 79 8.36 8.80 9.18
N ASP A 80 7.51 8.68 10.21
CA ASP A 80 7.91 8.81 11.62
C ASP A 80 8.87 7.71 12.07
N GLN A 81 8.76 6.52 11.47
CA GLN A 81 9.68 5.40 11.69
C GLN A 81 10.87 5.39 10.72
N GLU A 82 11.02 6.43 9.90
CA GLU A 82 12.09 6.59 8.91
C GLU A 82 12.25 5.38 7.98
N ILE A 83 11.12 4.79 7.55
CA ILE A 83 11.11 3.60 6.71
C ILE A 83 11.46 3.98 5.27
N ASP A 84 12.67 3.66 4.86
CA ASP A 84 13.12 3.71 3.47
C ASP A 84 12.76 2.42 2.70
N GLY A 85 13.05 2.39 1.41
CA GLY A 85 12.75 1.26 0.54
C GLY A 85 13.42 -0.05 0.96
N LYS A 86 14.69 0.01 1.38
CA LYS A 86 15.44 -1.16 1.84
C LYS A 86 14.82 -1.74 3.11
N SER A 87 14.46 -0.87 4.05
CA SER A 87 13.78 -1.27 5.28
C SER A 87 12.40 -1.85 4.98
N LEU A 88 11.63 -1.23 4.08
CA LEU A 88 10.32 -1.71 3.63
C LEU A 88 10.40 -3.13 3.06
N LEU A 89 11.41 -3.41 2.24
CA LEU A 89 11.64 -4.73 1.64
C LEU A 89 12.02 -5.81 2.68
N LEU A 90 12.50 -5.41 3.86
CA LEU A 90 12.85 -6.31 4.97
C LEU A 90 11.77 -6.42 6.04
N MET A 91 10.75 -5.56 6.00
CA MET A 91 9.67 -5.57 7.00
C MET A 91 8.96 -6.93 7.03
N THR A 92 8.81 -7.44 8.24
CA THR A 92 8.00 -8.63 8.52
C THR A 92 6.54 -8.24 8.75
N ARG A 93 5.66 -9.25 8.80
CA ARG A 93 4.26 -9.05 9.18
C ARG A 93 4.13 -8.30 10.52
N ASN A 94 4.93 -8.68 11.52
CA ASN A 94 4.81 -8.10 12.86
C ASN A 94 5.23 -6.62 12.88
N ASP A 95 6.23 -6.24 12.09
CA ASP A 95 6.69 -4.86 12.01
C ASP A 95 5.57 -3.95 11.50
N VAL A 96 4.81 -4.40 10.49
CA VAL A 96 3.67 -3.64 9.98
C VAL A 96 2.48 -3.66 10.93
N LEU A 97 2.13 -4.82 11.50
CA LEU A 97 0.92 -4.96 12.32
C LEU A 97 1.04 -4.35 13.71
N THR A 98 2.26 -4.26 14.25
CA THR A 98 2.48 -3.79 15.63
C THR A 98 3.53 -2.69 15.74
N GLY A 99 4.47 -2.57 14.80
CA GLY A 99 5.56 -1.61 14.87
C GLY A 99 5.16 -0.20 14.40
N LEU A 100 4.24 -0.07 13.45
CA LEU A 100 3.91 1.22 12.83
C LEU A 100 2.82 2.03 13.55
N SER A 101 2.34 1.62 14.73
CA SER A 101 1.23 2.31 15.44
C SER A 101 -0.02 2.56 14.57
N ILE A 102 -0.25 1.74 13.54
CA ILE A 102 -1.41 1.81 12.63
C ILE A 102 -2.52 0.90 13.18
N LYS A 103 -3.79 1.29 13.00
CA LYS A 103 -4.94 0.44 13.34
C LYS A 103 -4.87 -0.89 12.59
N LEU A 104 -5.25 -1.99 13.26
CA LEU A 104 -5.10 -3.36 12.74
C LEU A 104 -5.71 -3.57 11.34
N GLY A 105 -6.89 -3.02 11.08
CA GLY A 105 -7.57 -3.16 9.78
C GLY A 105 -6.75 -2.63 8.60
N PRO A 106 -6.39 -1.34 8.59
CA PRO A 106 -5.46 -0.78 7.60
C PRO A 106 -4.10 -1.48 7.56
N ALA A 107 -3.51 -1.82 8.70
CA ALA A 107 -2.21 -2.49 8.75
C ALA A 107 -2.22 -3.85 8.03
N LEU A 108 -3.29 -4.64 8.19
CA LEU A 108 -3.47 -5.89 7.45
C LEU A 108 -3.53 -5.68 5.94
N LYS A 109 -4.26 -4.64 5.48
CA LYS A 109 -4.36 -4.32 4.05
C LYS A 109 -3.00 -3.90 3.48
N ILE A 110 -2.29 -3.03 4.18
CA ILE A 110 -0.96 -2.56 3.81
C ILE A 110 0.01 -3.73 3.65
N TYR A 111 0.05 -4.63 4.64
CA TYR A 111 0.97 -5.78 4.58
C TYR A 111 0.62 -6.74 3.44
N GLU A 112 -0.66 -7.14 3.33
CA GLU A 112 -1.08 -8.19 2.39
C GLU A 112 -1.06 -7.72 0.92
N TYR A 113 -1.43 -6.48 0.65
CA TYR A 113 -1.59 -5.99 -0.73
C TYR A 113 -0.43 -5.14 -1.24
N HIS A 114 0.36 -4.52 -0.36
CA HIS A 114 1.44 -3.62 -0.77
C HIS A 114 2.81 -4.17 -0.39
N VAL A 115 3.10 -4.37 0.90
CA VAL A 115 4.44 -4.78 1.33
C VAL A 115 4.86 -6.11 0.71
N LYS A 116 4.01 -7.15 0.81
CA LYS A 116 4.27 -8.44 0.17
C LYS A 116 4.43 -8.36 -1.34
N LEU A 117 3.62 -7.50 -1.98
CA LEU A 117 3.64 -7.32 -3.43
C LEU A 117 4.98 -6.71 -3.85
N LEU A 118 5.39 -5.62 -3.21
CA LEU A 118 6.65 -4.93 -3.44
C LEU A 118 7.86 -5.87 -3.23
N GLN A 119 7.86 -6.65 -2.14
CA GLN A 119 8.89 -7.67 -1.87
C GLN A 119 8.95 -8.74 -2.97
N THR A 120 7.80 -9.26 -3.39
CA THR A 120 7.74 -10.32 -4.41
C THR A 120 8.20 -9.81 -5.78
N GLN A 121 7.86 -8.56 -6.13
CA GLN A 121 8.30 -7.94 -7.38
C GLN A 121 9.82 -7.73 -7.39
N HIS A 122 10.40 -7.21 -6.30
CA HIS A 122 11.83 -7.00 -6.16
C HIS A 122 12.64 -8.30 -6.38
N LEU A 123 12.19 -9.41 -5.78
CA LEU A 123 12.84 -10.71 -5.95
C LEU A 123 12.82 -11.21 -7.41
N LYS A 124 11.74 -10.93 -8.15
CA LYS A 124 11.64 -11.28 -9.58
C LYS A 124 12.56 -10.43 -10.44
N THR A 125 12.71 -9.14 -10.12
CA THR A 125 13.63 -8.24 -10.82
C THR A 125 15.09 -8.67 -10.64
N ASN A 126 15.48 -9.10 -9.42
CA ASN A 126 16.86 -9.53 -9.14
C ASN A 126 17.21 -10.93 -9.66
N ALA A 127 16.20 -11.75 -9.99
CA ALA A 127 16.39 -13.12 -10.48
C ALA A 127 16.45 -13.22 -12.01
N ALA A 128 16.24 -12.11 -12.72
CA ALA A 128 16.30 -12.00 -14.17
C ALA A 128 17.64 -11.39 -14.62
#